data_AF-A0AAN2A8J2-F1
#
_entry.id   AF-A0AAN2A8J2-F1
#
_cell.length_a   1.000
_cell.length_b   1.000
_cell.length_c   1.000
_cell.angle_alpha   90.00
_cell.angle_beta   90.00
_cell.angle_gamma   90.00
#
_symmetry.space_group_name_H-M   'P 1'
#
loop_
_entity.id
_entity.type
_entity.pdbx_description
1 polymer ?
#
loop_
_entity_poly.entity_id
_entity_poly.type
_entity_poly.pdbx_seq_one_letter_code
_entity_poly.pdbx_strand_id
1 'polypeptide(L)'
;MLVVETILKIRRLSHVQGKSIKAICRELGISRKVVRKVLRSDETAFKYERHRQPQPKLGPWCDQLDGLLLANEAKSSRERLTLIRIYEDLRDLGYEGGYDTVRRYARTWSKERGAVTAQAYVPLYYAPGEAYQFDWSHEIVVLNGVTTPVKVAHVRLCHSRMMYIRAYPRESQEMVFDAHDRAFGFFGGAAHAVSTTI
;
A
#
# COMPACT_ATOMS: atom_id res chain seq x y z
N MET A 1 9.17 -25.58 8.32
CA MET A 1 9.10 -24.35 9.12
C MET A 1 8.65 -24.75 10.52
N LEU A 2 9.38 -24.38 11.58
CA LEU A 2 8.93 -24.67 12.95
C LEU A 2 7.89 -23.61 13.32
N VAL A 3 6.66 -24.04 13.54
CA VAL A 3 5.57 -23.15 13.97
C VAL A 3 5.74 -22.91 15.47
N VAL A 4 5.33 -21.73 15.96
CA VAL A 4 5.43 -21.34 17.39
C VAL A 4 4.82 -22.40 18.31
N GLU A 5 3.72 -23.01 17.89
CA GLU A 5 3.07 -24.11 18.61
C GLU A 5 4.01 -25.30 18.87
N THR A 6 4.81 -25.69 17.87
CA THR A 6 5.76 -26.81 17.99
C THR A 6 6.87 -26.49 18.99
N ILE A 7 7.34 -25.24 19.01
CA ILE A 7 8.38 -24.75 19.94
C ILE A 7 7.84 -24.81 21.37
N LEU A 8 6.60 -24.34 21.60
CA LEU A 8 5.94 -24.37 22.91
C LEU A 8 5.72 -25.80 23.41
N LYS A 9 5.28 -26.73 22.56
CA LYS A 9 5.11 -28.14 22.93
C LYS A 9 6.43 -28.77 23.37
N ILE A 10 7.52 -28.55 22.64
CA ILE A 10 8.85 -29.06 23.02
C ILE A 10 9.28 -28.52 24.39
N ARG A 11 9.15 -27.21 24.62
CA ARG A 11 9.52 -26.58 25.90
C ARG A 11 8.68 -27.08 27.06
N ARG A 12 7.36 -27.21 26.87
CA ARG A 12 6.46 -27.75 27.91
C ARG A 12 6.81 -29.18 28.27
N LEU A 13 7.04 -30.04 27.29
CA LEU A 13 7.41 -31.45 27.52
C LEU A 13 8.76 -31.57 28.24
N SER A 14 9.72 -30.69 27.96
CA SER A 14 11.04 -30.72 28.58
C SER A 14 11.08 -30.05 29.97
N HIS A 15 10.62 -28.80 30.09
CA HIS A 15 10.79 -27.99 31.31
C HIS A 15 9.68 -28.21 32.34
N VAL A 16 8.45 -28.51 31.90
CA VAL A 16 7.31 -28.72 32.82
C VAL A 16 7.13 -30.19 33.13
N GLN A 17 7.19 -31.06 32.11
CA GLN A 17 6.95 -32.49 32.27
C GLN A 17 8.23 -33.33 32.45
N GLY A 18 9.41 -32.72 32.38
CA GLY A 18 10.70 -33.41 32.61
C GLY A 18 11.01 -34.54 31.62
N LYS A 19 10.35 -34.61 30.46
CA LYS A 19 10.56 -35.70 29.50
C LYS A 19 11.94 -35.62 28.86
N SER A 20 12.58 -36.78 28.69
CA SER A 20 13.85 -36.85 27.97
C SER A 20 13.71 -36.45 26.51
N ILE A 21 14.78 -35.93 25.90
CA ILE A 21 14.83 -35.57 24.48
C ILE A 21 14.38 -36.74 23.59
N LYS A 22 14.71 -38.00 23.95
CA LYS A 22 14.31 -39.19 23.20
C LYS A 22 12.80 -39.43 23.24
N ALA A 23 12.16 -39.16 24.38
CA ALA A 23 10.70 -39.24 24.51
C ALA A 23 10.01 -38.14 23.69
N ILE A 24 10.52 -36.90 23.74
CA ILE A 24 10.00 -35.77 22.95
C ILE A 24 10.12 -36.04 21.44
N CYS A 25 11.24 -36.60 20.98
CA CYS A 25 11.40 -37.01 19.58
C CYS A 25 10.34 -38.01 19.13
N ARG A 26 10.03 -39.01 19.97
CA ARG A 26 9.06 -40.06 19.66
C ARG A 26 7.62 -39.54 19.66
N GLU A 27 7.30 -38.66 20.59
CA GLU A 27 5.94 -38.12 20.78
C GLU A 27 5.59 -37.10 19.70
N LEU A 28 6.52 -36.23 19.32
CA LEU A 28 6.26 -35.17 18.34
C LEU A 28 6.72 -35.52 16.90
N GLY A 29 7.45 -36.63 16.70
CA GLY A 29 8.02 -36.99 15.40
C GLY A 29 9.14 -36.05 14.93
N ILE A 30 9.79 -35.33 15.86
CA ILE A 30 10.76 -34.27 15.55
C ILE A 30 12.19 -34.79 15.71
N SER A 31 13.08 -34.41 14.80
CA SER A 31 14.48 -34.81 14.86
C SER A 31 15.17 -34.33 16.14
N ARG A 32 16.07 -35.15 16.68
CA ARG A 32 16.84 -34.83 17.88
C ARG A 32 17.62 -33.52 17.76
N LYS A 33 18.07 -33.17 16.55
CA LYS A 33 18.79 -31.93 16.25
C LYS A 33 17.88 -30.70 16.45
N VAL A 34 16.62 -30.79 16.02
CA VAL A 34 15.64 -29.71 16.18
C VAL A 34 15.22 -29.56 17.65
N VAL A 35 14.93 -30.66 18.34
CA VAL A 35 14.59 -30.61 19.78
C VAL A 35 15.72 -29.97 20.59
N ARG A 36 16.98 -30.36 20.34
CA ARG A 36 18.14 -29.71 20.98
C ARG A 36 18.29 -28.23 20.60
N LYS A 37 18.03 -27.86 19.35
CA LYS A 37 18.07 -26.46 18.91
C LYS A 37 17.06 -25.63 19.71
N VAL A 38 15.81 -26.10 19.78
CA VAL A 38 14.70 -25.47 20.51
C VAL A 38 14.97 -25.32 22.01
N LEU A 39 15.57 -26.33 22.63
CA LEU A 39 15.87 -26.31 24.07
C LEU A 39 17.14 -25.51 24.42
N ARG A 40 18.03 -25.24 23.46
CA ARG A 40 19.26 -24.47 23.67
C ARG A 40 19.09 -22.98 23.37
N SER A 41 18.15 -22.60 22.52
CA SER A 41 17.87 -21.20 22.19
C SER A 41 16.55 -20.76 22.80
N ASP A 42 16.53 -19.58 23.42
CA ASP A 42 15.29 -18.96 23.92
C ASP A 42 14.40 -18.36 22.82
N GLU A 43 14.81 -18.46 21.55
CA GLU A 43 14.04 -18.02 20.39
C GLU A 43 12.63 -18.64 20.31
N THR A 44 11.63 -17.78 20.18
CA THR A 44 10.20 -18.14 20.04
C THR A 44 9.80 -18.42 18.59
N ALA A 45 10.67 -18.12 17.62
CA ALA A 45 10.48 -18.45 16.22
C ALA A 45 11.82 -18.61 15.51
N PHE A 46 12.05 -19.77 14.88
CA PHE A 46 13.18 -19.95 13.98
C PHE A 46 12.79 -19.51 12.58
N LYS A 47 12.99 -18.23 12.28
CA LYS A 47 12.89 -17.73 10.91
C LYS A 47 14.16 -18.11 10.17
N TYR A 48 14.01 -18.77 9.03
CA TYR A 48 15.12 -18.92 8.10
C TYR A 48 15.22 -17.62 7.30
N GLU A 49 16.20 -16.79 7.66
CA GLU A 49 16.52 -15.61 6.88
C GLU A 49 17.55 -16.00 5.82
N ARG A 50 17.12 -15.96 4.56
CA ARG A 50 18.05 -16.09 3.44
C ARG A 50 18.52 -14.67 3.09
N HIS A 51 19.71 -14.29 3.57
CA HIS A 51 20.29 -12.96 3.31
C HIS A 51 20.61 -12.71 1.83
N ARG A 52 20.86 -13.77 1.03
CA ARG A 52 21.15 -13.64 -0.41
C ARG A 52 20.48 -14.75 -1.19
N GLN A 53 19.58 -14.40 -2.10
CA GLN A 53 19.08 -15.34 -3.09
C GLN A 53 20.10 -15.43 -4.23
N PRO A 54 20.69 -16.61 -4.51
CA PRO A 54 21.59 -16.75 -5.65
C PRO A 54 20.81 -16.46 -6.94
N GLN A 55 21.31 -15.52 -7.75
CA GLN A 55 20.79 -15.18 -9.06
C GLN A 55 21.81 -15.60 -10.14
N PRO A 56 22.05 -16.90 -10.34
CA PRO A 56 23.17 -17.37 -11.17
C PRO A 56 23.05 -16.94 -12.64
N LYS A 57 21.82 -16.80 -13.16
CA LYS A 57 21.56 -16.37 -14.54
C LYS A 57 21.27 -14.88 -14.69
N LEU A 58 20.54 -14.27 -13.75
CA LEU A 58 20.17 -12.86 -13.85
C LEU A 58 21.25 -11.92 -13.31
N GLY A 59 22.08 -12.37 -12.37
CA GLY A 59 23.10 -11.54 -11.71
C GLY A 59 23.97 -10.72 -12.67
N PRO A 60 24.54 -11.33 -13.74
CA PRO A 60 25.35 -10.59 -14.73
C PRO A 60 24.56 -9.58 -15.57
N TRP A 61 23.23 -9.70 -15.63
CA TRP A 61 22.34 -8.90 -16.48
C TRP A 61 21.55 -7.85 -15.69
N CYS A 62 21.73 -7.78 -14.37
CA CYS A 62 21.01 -6.85 -13.51
C CYS A 62 21.21 -5.40 -13.95
N ASP A 63 22.45 -4.98 -14.20
CA ASP A 63 22.76 -3.59 -14.59
C ASP A 63 22.10 -3.20 -15.93
N GLN A 64 22.08 -4.14 -16.88
CA GLN A 64 21.44 -3.94 -18.19
C GLN A 64 19.93 -3.89 -18.06
N LEU A 65 19.33 -4.78 -17.24
CA LEU A 65 17.90 -4.78 -16.96
C LEU A 65 17.48 -3.50 -16.22
N ASP A 66 18.30 -3.02 -15.28
CA ASP A 66 18.08 -1.74 -14.60
C ASP A 66 18.07 -0.57 -15.57
N GLY A 67 19.01 -0.55 -16.52
CA GLY A 67 19.06 0.44 -17.60
C GLY A 67 17.82 0.41 -18.49
N LEU A 68 17.37 -0.78 -18.90
CA LEU A 68 16.15 -0.94 -19.71
C LEU A 68 14.90 -0.49 -18.94
N LEU A 69 14.79 -0.84 -17.66
CA LEU A 69 13.67 -0.43 -16.80
C LEU A 69 13.66 1.08 -16.56
N LEU A 70 14.84 1.70 -16.33
CA LEU A 70 15.02 3.15 -16.22
C LEU A 70 14.57 3.89 -17.48
N ALA A 71 15.09 3.46 -18.63
CA ALA A 71 14.75 4.05 -19.91
C ALA A 71 13.25 3.91 -20.21
N ASN A 72 12.63 2.79 -19.79
CA ASN A 72 11.21 2.59 -19.96
C ASN A 72 10.37 3.49 -19.04
N GLU A 73 10.79 3.69 -17.79
CA GLU A 73 10.09 4.54 -16.82
C GLU A 73 10.04 6.01 -17.26
N ALA A 74 11.11 6.49 -17.90
CA ALA A 74 11.23 7.84 -18.45
C ALA A 74 10.30 8.13 -19.66
N LYS A 75 9.74 7.10 -20.30
CA LYS A 75 8.82 7.26 -21.42
C LYS A 75 7.43 7.70 -20.97
N SER A 76 6.70 8.37 -21.88
CA SER A 76 5.28 8.68 -21.68
C SER A 76 4.46 7.40 -21.49
N SER A 77 3.34 7.48 -20.79
CA SER A 77 2.54 6.27 -20.49
C SER A 77 2.13 5.46 -21.72
N ARG A 78 2.01 6.10 -22.89
CA ARG A 78 1.65 5.44 -24.16
C ARG A 78 2.82 4.69 -24.81
N GLU A 79 4.05 5.08 -24.51
CA GLU A 79 5.29 4.56 -25.12
C GLU A 79 6.02 3.54 -24.21
N ARG A 80 5.51 3.35 -22.99
CA ARG A 80 6.06 2.36 -22.05
C ARG A 80 5.86 0.96 -22.58
N LEU A 81 6.96 0.24 -22.69
CA LEU A 81 7.03 -1.17 -23.04
C LEU A 81 6.47 -2.05 -21.92
N THR A 82 5.88 -3.17 -22.32
CA THR A 82 5.49 -4.22 -21.38
C THR A 82 6.74 -4.95 -20.88
N LEU A 83 6.65 -5.59 -19.70
CA LEU A 83 7.76 -6.39 -19.17
C LEU A 83 8.12 -7.57 -20.09
N ILE A 84 7.17 -8.09 -20.88
CA ILE A 84 7.45 -9.13 -21.88
C ILE A 84 8.38 -8.57 -22.94
N ARG A 85 8.14 -7.35 -23.42
CA ARG A 85 8.99 -6.73 -24.42
C ARG A 85 10.39 -6.42 -23.90
N ILE A 86 10.50 -5.93 -22.66
CA ILE A 86 11.79 -5.71 -22.00
C ILE A 86 12.57 -7.04 -21.85
N TYR A 87 11.86 -8.14 -21.57
CA TYR A 87 12.46 -9.46 -21.53
C TYR A 87 12.96 -9.93 -22.91
N GLU A 88 12.21 -9.68 -23.98
CA GLU A 88 12.65 -9.97 -25.35
C GLU A 88 13.91 -9.16 -25.71
N ASP A 89 13.92 -7.86 -25.43
CA ASP A 89 15.09 -7.00 -25.66
C ASP A 89 16.31 -7.50 -24.85
N LEU A 90 16.11 -7.94 -23.60
CA LEU A 90 17.17 -8.53 -22.79
C LEU A 90 17.66 -9.88 -23.35
N ARG A 91 16.76 -10.68 -23.92
CA ARG A 91 17.07 -11.97 -24.55
C ARG A 91 17.87 -11.76 -25.84
N ASP A 92 17.53 -10.76 -26.64
CA ASP A 92 18.25 -10.40 -27.86
C ASP A 92 19.69 -9.98 -27.58
N LEU A 93 19.96 -9.43 -26.40
CA LEU A 93 21.31 -9.13 -25.92
C LEU A 93 22.11 -10.36 -25.49
N GLY A 94 21.46 -11.52 -25.29
CA GLY A 94 22.11 -12.78 -24.90
C GLY A 94 21.63 -13.40 -23.59
N TYR A 95 20.53 -12.89 -22.99
CA TYR A 95 19.99 -13.45 -21.76
C TYR A 95 19.28 -14.80 -21.97
N GLU A 96 19.81 -15.87 -21.36
CA GLU A 96 19.28 -17.23 -21.43
C GLU A 96 18.40 -17.63 -20.22
N GLY A 97 17.99 -16.65 -19.42
CA GLY A 97 17.11 -16.90 -18.28
C GLY A 97 15.62 -16.84 -18.63
N GLY A 98 14.79 -17.18 -17.65
CA GLY A 98 13.34 -17.21 -17.83
C GLY A 98 12.69 -15.87 -17.50
N TYR A 99 11.60 -15.56 -18.22
CA TYR A 99 10.76 -14.37 -18.00
C TYR A 99 10.35 -14.14 -16.54
N ASP A 100 10.02 -15.19 -15.78
CA ASP A 100 9.61 -15.05 -14.37
C ASP A 100 10.70 -14.41 -13.50
N THR A 101 11.97 -14.65 -13.83
CA THR A 101 13.11 -14.09 -13.09
C THR A 101 13.19 -12.59 -13.32
N VAL A 102 13.08 -12.16 -14.59
CA VAL A 102 13.03 -10.73 -14.98
C VAL A 102 11.80 -10.05 -14.38
N ARG A 103 10.62 -10.68 -14.46
CA ARG A 103 9.38 -10.15 -13.88
C ARG A 103 9.49 -9.95 -12.37
N ARG A 104 10.07 -10.90 -11.65
CA ARG A 104 10.25 -10.81 -10.19
C ARG A 104 11.23 -9.69 -9.83
N TYR A 105 12.34 -9.60 -10.57
CA TYR A 105 13.33 -8.56 -10.39
C TYR A 105 12.72 -7.16 -10.62
N ALA A 106 12.05 -6.96 -11.77
CA ALA A 106 11.42 -5.69 -12.12
C ALA A 106 10.35 -5.25 -11.11
N ARG A 107 9.62 -6.20 -10.50
CA ARG A 107 8.67 -5.91 -9.41
C ARG A 107 9.36 -5.41 -8.15
N THR A 108 10.44 -6.07 -7.73
CA THR A 108 11.23 -5.62 -6.58
C THR A 108 11.82 -4.24 -6.83
N TRP A 109 12.43 -4.05 -7.99
CA TRP A 109 12.97 -2.78 -8.46
C TRP A 109 11.95 -1.64 -8.43
N SER A 110 10.74 -1.89 -8.94
CA SER A 110 9.66 -0.88 -8.97
C SER A 110 9.16 -0.57 -7.56
N LYS A 111 9.10 -1.57 -6.67
CA LYS A 111 8.71 -1.37 -5.26
C LYS A 111 9.74 -0.55 -4.50
N GLU A 112 11.03 -0.82 -4.69
CA GLU A 112 12.11 -0.07 -4.04
C GLU A 112 12.10 1.40 -4.46
N ARG A 113 11.85 1.68 -5.74
CA ARG A 113 11.70 3.07 -6.23
C ARG A 113 10.39 3.72 -5.83
N GLY A 114 9.29 2.98 -5.85
CA GLY A 114 8.00 3.42 -5.34
C GLY A 114 8.04 3.81 -3.86
N ALA A 115 8.86 3.12 -3.07
CA ALA A 115 9.09 3.47 -1.67
C ALA A 115 9.92 4.75 -1.51
N VAL A 116 10.85 5.04 -2.43
CA VAL A 116 11.60 6.30 -2.47
C VAL A 116 10.74 7.47 -2.99
N THR A 117 9.78 7.19 -3.88
CA THR A 117 8.82 8.18 -4.42
C THR A 117 7.52 8.29 -3.64
N ALA A 118 7.36 7.53 -2.56
CA ALA A 118 6.27 7.74 -1.61
C ALA A 118 6.48 9.11 -0.98
N GLN A 119 5.83 10.13 -1.56
CA GLN A 119 5.74 11.47 -1.02
C GLN A 119 5.42 11.33 0.47
N ALA A 120 6.30 11.85 1.32
CA ALA A 120 6.06 11.85 2.75
C ALA A 120 4.80 12.70 3.00
N TYR A 121 3.67 12.04 3.21
CA TYR A 121 2.42 12.72 3.54
C TYR A 121 2.52 13.20 4.99
N VAL A 122 2.69 14.51 5.17
CA VAL A 122 2.54 15.15 6.48
C VAL A 122 1.03 15.31 6.73
N PRO A 123 0.46 14.66 7.77
CA PRO A 123 -0.95 14.84 8.08
C PRO A 123 -1.24 16.32 8.42
N LEU A 124 -2.08 16.98 7.63
CA LEU A 124 -2.59 18.30 7.95
C LEU A 124 -3.56 18.20 9.14
N TYR A 125 -3.24 18.93 10.22
CA TYR A 125 -4.07 19.07 11.40
C TYR A 125 -4.74 20.45 11.38
N TYR A 126 -6.01 20.51 11.78
CA TYR A 126 -6.78 21.74 11.92
C TYR A 126 -7.48 21.74 13.27
N ALA A 127 -7.46 22.87 13.97
CA ALA A 127 -8.28 23.13 15.15
C ALA A 127 -9.77 23.30 14.76
N PRO A 128 -10.71 23.11 15.71
CA PRO A 128 -12.13 23.41 15.47
C PRO A 128 -12.33 24.84 14.95
N GLY A 129 -13.06 25.01 13.84
CA GLY A 129 -13.33 26.32 13.25
C GLY A 129 -12.16 26.96 12.50
N GLU A 130 -10.99 26.31 12.41
CA GLU A 130 -9.83 26.86 11.72
C GLU A 130 -10.05 26.95 10.20
N ALA A 131 -10.52 25.86 9.60
CA ALA A 131 -10.73 25.82 8.17
C ALA A 131 -11.89 24.92 7.74
N TYR A 132 -12.44 25.22 6.56
CA TYR A 132 -13.34 24.34 5.84
C TYR A 132 -12.89 24.18 4.38
N GLN A 133 -13.31 23.10 3.74
CA GLN A 133 -13.11 22.82 2.32
C GLN A 133 -14.43 23.00 1.57
N PHE A 134 -14.34 23.51 0.34
CA PHE A 134 -15.46 23.66 -0.58
C PHE A 134 -15.13 23.00 -1.91
N ASP A 135 -16.05 22.18 -2.42
CA ASP A 135 -15.90 21.51 -3.71
C ASP A 135 -17.26 21.31 -4.41
N TRP A 136 -17.23 21.09 -5.72
CA TRP A 136 -18.40 20.77 -6.54
C TRP A 136 -18.32 19.34 -7.06
N SER A 137 -19.42 18.58 -6.92
CA SER A 137 -19.60 17.33 -7.66
C SER A 137 -20.69 17.44 -8.73
N HIS A 138 -20.62 16.55 -9.72
CA HIS A 138 -21.61 16.45 -10.79
C HIS A 138 -22.41 15.18 -10.62
N GLU A 139 -23.70 15.33 -10.35
CA GLU A 139 -24.59 14.20 -10.13
C GLU A 139 -25.70 14.20 -11.19
N ILE A 140 -26.28 13.03 -11.43
CA ILE A 140 -27.45 12.88 -12.29
C ILE A 140 -28.62 12.48 -11.41
N VAL A 141 -29.70 13.26 -11.46
CA VAL A 141 -30.92 13.02 -10.69
C VAL A 141 -32.13 13.01 -11.60
N VAL A 142 -33.24 12.42 -11.16
CA VAL A 142 -34.52 12.49 -11.88
C VAL A 142 -35.37 13.58 -11.22
N LEU A 143 -35.59 14.68 -11.93
CA LEU A 143 -36.45 15.79 -11.50
C LEU A 143 -37.74 15.77 -12.33
N ASN A 144 -38.89 15.58 -11.67
CA ASN A 144 -40.20 15.49 -12.34
C ASN A 144 -40.22 14.48 -13.51
N GLY A 145 -39.55 13.33 -13.35
CA GLY A 145 -39.45 12.30 -14.38
C GLY A 145 -38.39 12.55 -15.46
N VAL A 146 -37.64 13.65 -15.40
CA VAL A 146 -36.58 13.99 -16.36
C VAL A 146 -35.19 13.81 -15.74
N THR A 147 -34.36 12.99 -16.40
CA THR A 147 -32.95 12.83 -16.05
C THR A 147 -32.20 14.14 -16.26
N THR A 148 -31.75 14.76 -15.18
CA THR A 148 -31.19 16.10 -15.14
C THR A 148 -29.83 16.09 -14.45
N PRO A 149 -28.76 16.61 -15.08
CA PRO A 149 -27.49 16.83 -14.40
C PRO A 149 -27.64 17.97 -13.39
N VAL A 150 -27.14 17.76 -12.18
CA VAL A 150 -27.09 18.76 -11.11
C VAL A 150 -25.67 18.91 -10.58
N LYS A 151 -25.41 20.10 -10.06
CA LYS A 151 -24.14 20.49 -9.46
C LYS A 151 -24.31 20.49 -7.96
N VAL A 152 -23.54 19.70 -7.25
CA VAL A 152 -23.70 19.53 -5.80
C VAL A 152 -22.54 20.22 -5.10
N ALA A 153 -22.84 21.27 -4.35
CA ALA A 153 -21.89 21.96 -3.49
C ALA A 153 -21.67 21.14 -2.22
N HIS A 154 -20.40 20.90 -1.89
CA HIS A 154 -19.97 20.26 -0.66
C HIS A 154 -19.18 21.26 0.17
N VAL A 155 -19.64 21.55 1.39
CA VAL A 155 -18.91 22.34 2.38
C VAL A 155 -18.55 21.42 3.54
N ARG A 156 -17.26 21.26 3.85
CA ARG A 156 -16.78 20.33 4.87
C ARG A 156 -15.85 20.99 5.86
N LEU A 157 -16.13 20.89 7.16
CA LEU A 157 -15.21 21.35 8.20
C LEU A 157 -13.97 20.45 8.27
N CYS A 158 -12.77 21.02 8.27
CA CYS A 158 -11.52 20.25 8.22
C CYS A 158 -11.25 19.45 9.50
N HIS A 159 -11.61 20.00 10.66
CA HIS A 159 -11.42 19.36 11.97
C HIS A 159 -12.40 18.20 12.20
N SER A 160 -13.71 18.50 12.26
CA SER A 160 -14.75 17.52 12.61
C SER A 160 -15.19 16.65 11.43
N ARG A 161 -14.79 17.00 10.21
CA ARG A 161 -15.24 16.38 8.96
C ARG A 161 -16.74 16.48 8.70
N MET A 162 -17.48 17.25 9.50
CA MET A 162 -18.90 17.52 9.32
C MET A 162 -19.13 18.16 7.94
N MET A 163 -20.17 17.68 7.24
CA MET A 163 -20.49 18.10 5.88
C MET A 163 -21.84 18.81 5.81
N TYR A 164 -21.93 19.77 4.91
CA TYR A 164 -23.15 20.35 4.40
C TYR A 164 -23.16 20.19 2.88
N ILE A 165 -24.29 19.75 2.32
CA ILE A 165 -24.42 19.42 0.90
C ILE A 165 -25.65 20.11 0.33
N ARG A 166 -25.52 20.72 -0.85
CA ARG A 166 -26.64 21.38 -1.52
C ARG A 166 -26.55 21.28 -3.04
N ALA A 167 -27.64 20.86 -3.68
CA ALA A 167 -27.71 20.71 -5.13
C ALA A 167 -28.22 21.99 -5.81
N TYR A 168 -27.62 22.32 -6.95
CA TYR A 168 -27.90 23.48 -7.78
C TYR A 168 -27.98 23.08 -9.26
N PRO A 169 -28.70 23.84 -10.09
CA PRO A 169 -28.72 23.59 -11.53
C PRO A 169 -27.41 24.02 -12.23
N ARG A 170 -26.60 24.88 -11.60
CA ARG A 170 -25.39 25.46 -12.19
C ARG A 170 -24.38 25.92 -11.12
N GLU A 171 -23.15 26.20 -11.56
CA GLU A 171 -22.04 26.70 -10.73
C GLU A 171 -21.81 28.22 -10.95
N SER A 172 -22.88 29.03 -10.92
CA SER A 172 -22.67 30.49 -10.94
C SER A 172 -22.18 30.98 -9.59
N GLN A 173 -21.50 32.13 -9.58
CA GLN A 173 -21.01 32.77 -8.36
C GLN A 173 -22.11 32.99 -7.31
N GLU A 174 -23.33 33.31 -7.75
CA GLU A 174 -24.52 33.43 -6.90
C GLU A 174 -24.80 32.14 -6.11
N MET A 175 -24.64 30.97 -6.74
CA MET A 175 -24.86 29.68 -6.12
C MET A 175 -23.73 29.32 -5.17
N VAL A 176 -22.49 29.74 -5.47
CA VAL A 176 -21.36 29.64 -4.54
C VAL A 176 -21.67 30.44 -3.27
N PHE A 177 -22.17 31.68 -3.39
CA PHE A 177 -22.53 32.50 -2.23
C PHE A 177 -23.70 31.94 -1.43
N ASP A 178 -24.79 31.49 -2.09
CA ASP A 178 -25.89 30.82 -1.39
C ASP A 178 -25.40 29.54 -0.69
N ALA A 179 -24.53 28.74 -1.31
CA ALA A 179 -24.02 27.52 -0.67
C ALA A 179 -23.27 27.83 0.63
N HIS A 180 -22.46 28.87 0.63
CA HIS A 180 -21.71 29.31 1.80
C HIS A 180 -22.62 29.89 2.90
N ASP A 181 -23.54 30.80 2.54
CA ASP A 181 -24.48 31.39 3.50
C ASP A 181 -25.31 30.31 4.20
N ARG A 182 -25.83 29.35 3.42
CA ARG A 182 -26.62 28.23 3.95
C ARG A 182 -25.79 27.29 4.80
N ALA A 183 -24.56 27.00 4.41
CA ALA A 183 -23.66 26.15 5.18
C ALA A 183 -23.28 26.80 6.51
N PHE A 184 -22.95 28.09 6.52
CA PHE A 184 -22.61 28.81 7.76
C PHE A 184 -23.82 28.93 8.69
N GLY A 185 -25.02 29.16 8.12
CA GLY A 185 -26.28 29.08 8.88
C GLY A 185 -26.49 27.70 9.51
N PHE A 186 -26.19 26.62 8.79
CA PHE A 186 -26.29 25.25 9.29
C PHE A 186 -25.26 24.93 10.39
N PHE A 187 -24.02 25.39 10.26
CA PHE A 187 -22.98 25.19 11.26
C PHE A 187 -23.11 26.13 12.47
N GLY A 188 -23.96 27.17 12.39
CA GLY A 188 -24.06 28.22 13.41
C GLY A 188 -22.89 29.19 13.43
N GLY A 189 -22.09 29.25 12.35
CA GLY A 189 -20.90 30.08 12.24
C GLY A 189 -20.05 29.74 11.01
N ALA A 190 -19.04 30.59 10.75
CA ALA A 190 -18.07 30.38 9.67
C ALA A 190 -16.70 29.98 10.24
N ALA A 191 -15.94 29.19 9.50
CA ALA A 191 -14.53 28.92 9.83
C ALA A 191 -13.65 30.12 9.43
N HIS A 192 -12.46 30.24 10.04
CA HIS A 192 -11.56 31.36 9.81
C HIS A 192 -10.98 31.42 8.39
N ALA A 193 -10.79 30.26 7.75
CA ALA A 193 -10.23 30.18 6.41
C ALA A 193 -10.92 29.13 5.56
N VAL A 194 -10.84 29.32 4.24
CA VAL A 194 -11.13 28.27 3.26
C VAL A 194 -9.81 27.56 2.96
N SER A 195 -9.75 26.25 3.17
CA SER A 195 -8.59 25.45 2.79
C SER A 195 -8.80 24.93 1.37
N THR A 196 -7.98 25.43 0.45
CA THR A 196 -7.90 24.91 -0.92
C THR A 196 -6.74 23.92 -0.95
N THR A 197 -7.04 22.61 -0.91
CA THR A 197 -6.02 21.58 -1.14
C THR A 197 -6.23 21.03 -2.54
N ILE A 198 -5.31 21.39 -3.45
CA ILE A 198 -5.04 20.63 -4.69
C ILE A 198 -4.06 19.51 -4.30
#